data_AF-A0A1V4YIF3-F1
#
_entry.id   AF-A0A1V4YIF3-F1
#
_cell.length_a   1.000
_cell.length_b   1.000
_cell.length_c   1.000
_cell.angle_alpha   90.00
_cell.angle_beta   90.00
_cell.angle_gamma   90.00
#
_symmetry.space_group_name_H-M   'P 1'
#
loop_
_entity.id
_entity.type
_entity.pdbx_description
1 polymer ?
#
loop_
_entity_poly.entity_id
_entity_poly.type
_entity_poly.pdbx_seq_one_letter_code
_entity_poly.pdbx_strand_id
1 'polypeptide(L)'
;MNPGMVLIWLSLVTAIGAVLSGYMGYRKSNISVGKLSRKLEITCLVLAGSSMLLLMYHLYTINASYSYVFEHSSADLEWYYRLSALWAGQEGSMLLWAVSIMTMLVIVERTHNATLSGTALMQTTRLISLSIVCVFLILLVLKNPFSAYHVLSDGSVGITNWNPFVQMYDVPYGQGMNPLLRNPWMAVHPPTLFLGYAAFTIPFAAAIGNLLTHDKRWEAIATNWMRIAWLFLTLGIGLGGFWAYEVLGWGAWFWSWDPVETSSLIPWITATAYLHAQLRYRHGEYGFVAPLLAVASFILVVFATFVTRSGMWASVHSWQDFTAESGIIALFLSVLILSSTFLLAKRYFEED
;
A
#
# COMPACT_ATOMS: atom_id res chain seq x y z
N MET A 1 -19.06 -13.50 -16.69
CA MET A 1 -17.63 -13.55 -16.32
C MET A 1 -17.28 -12.28 -15.56
N ASN A 2 -16.52 -12.39 -14.47
CA ASN A 2 -16.09 -11.31 -13.60
C ASN A 2 -14.68 -10.85 -13.98
N PRO A 3 -14.54 -9.83 -14.85
CA PRO A 3 -13.22 -9.41 -15.34
C PRO A 3 -12.35 -8.82 -14.23
N GLY A 4 -12.94 -8.13 -13.24
CA GLY A 4 -12.18 -7.50 -12.15
C GLY A 4 -11.45 -8.51 -11.28
N MET A 5 -12.11 -9.62 -10.93
CA MET A 5 -11.50 -10.74 -10.19
C MET A 5 -10.32 -11.35 -10.96
N VAL A 6 -10.50 -11.59 -12.27
CA VAL A 6 -9.44 -12.13 -13.14
C VAL A 6 -8.26 -11.16 -13.24
N LEU A 7 -8.50 -9.86 -13.36
CA LEU A 7 -7.43 -8.85 -13.42
C LEU A 7 -6.57 -8.87 -12.15
N ILE A 8 -7.18 -8.99 -10.96
CA ILE A 8 -6.45 -9.09 -9.70
C ILE A 8 -5.60 -10.37 -9.67
N TRP A 9 -6.17 -11.51 -10.06
CA TRP A 9 -5.43 -12.78 -10.08
C TRP A 9 -4.24 -12.74 -11.04
N LEU A 10 -4.44 -12.21 -12.25
CA LEU A 10 -3.37 -12.04 -13.24
C LEU A 10 -2.31 -11.04 -12.76
N SER A 11 -2.72 -9.97 -12.06
CA SER A 11 -1.76 -9.03 -11.47
C SER A 11 -0.88 -9.73 -10.42
N LEU A 12 -1.44 -10.59 -9.57
CA LEU A 12 -0.66 -11.36 -8.60
C LEU A 12 0.32 -12.33 -9.30
N VAL A 13 -0.15 -13.06 -10.30
CA VAL A 13 0.70 -14.01 -11.06
C VAL A 13 1.86 -13.28 -11.73
N THR A 14 1.59 -12.12 -12.34
CA THR A 14 2.64 -11.31 -12.99
C THR A 14 3.58 -10.66 -11.97
N ALA A 15 3.11 -10.23 -10.80
CA ALA A 15 3.96 -9.73 -9.72
C ALA A 15 4.91 -10.81 -9.18
N ILE A 16 4.39 -12.00 -8.86
CA ILE A 16 5.21 -13.15 -8.43
C ILE A 16 6.22 -13.51 -9.52
N GLY A 17 5.77 -13.57 -10.77
CA GLY A 17 6.64 -13.80 -11.93
C GLY A 17 7.74 -12.75 -12.05
N ALA A 18 7.44 -11.48 -11.82
CA ALA A 18 8.41 -10.37 -11.85
C ALA A 18 9.46 -10.50 -10.74
N VAL A 19 9.06 -10.88 -9.53
CA VAL A 19 9.97 -11.13 -8.39
C VAL A 19 10.86 -12.34 -8.67
N LEU A 20 10.28 -13.48 -9.05
CA LEU A 20 11.03 -14.71 -9.31
C LEU A 20 12.02 -14.56 -10.46
N SER A 21 11.55 -14.03 -11.60
CA SER A 21 12.43 -13.76 -12.74
C SER A 21 13.48 -12.70 -12.43
N GLY A 22 13.15 -11.67 -11.66
CA GLY A 22 14.12 -10.65 -11.27
C GLY A 22 15.21 -11.22 -10.36
N TYR A 23 14.84 -12.05 -9.39
CA TYR A 23 15.78 -12.75 -8.51
C TYR A 23 16.67 -13.74 -9.29
N MET A 24 16.08 -14.51 -10.21
CA MET A 24 16.84 -15.42 -11.09
C MET A 24 17.79 -14.66 -12.03
N GLY A 25 17.33 -13.53 -12.57
CA GLY A 25 18.13 -12.64 -13.41
C GLY A 25 19.33 -12.07 -12.66
N TYR A 26 19.13 -11.67 -11.41
CA TYR A 26 20.21 -11.21 -10.51
C TYR A 26 21.20 -12.33 -10.19
N ARG A 27 20.72 -13.50 -9.74
CA ARG A 27 21.59 -14.61 -9.31
C ARG A 27 22.40 -15.24 -10.45
N LYS A 28 21.83 -15.34 -11.66
CA LYS A 28 22.46 -15.97 -12.81
C LYS A 28 23.11 -14.96 -13.78
N SER A 29 23.10 -13.67 -13.45
CA SER A 29 23.54 -12.58 -14.34
C SER A 29 22.91 -12.65 -15.74
N ASN A 30 21.68 -13.16 -15.84
CA ASN A 30 21.01 -13.39 -17.12
C ASN A 30 20.16 -12.17 -17.50
N ILE A 31 20.68 -11.39 -18.45
CA ILE A 31 20.06 -10.15 -18.94
C ILE A 31 18.66 -10.39 -19.51
N SER A 32 18.42 -11.53 -20.19
CA SER A 32 17.12 -11.84 -20.80
C SER A 32 16.04 -12.02 -19.73
N VAL A 33 16.35 -12.77 -18.67
CA VAL A 33 15.44 -13.00 -17.54
C VAL A 33 15.20 -11.70 -16.76
N GLY A 34 16.22 -10.83 -16.63
CA GLY A 34 16.06 -9.49 -16.06
C GLY A 34 15.13 -8.59 -16.89
N LYS A 35 15.18 -8.65 -18.21
CA LYS A 35 14.23 -7.94 -19.10
C LYS A 35 12.79 -8.48 -18.96
N LEU A 36 12.64 -9.79 -18.79
CA LEU A 36 11.33 -10.41 -18.53
C LEU A 36 10.72 -9.89 -17.22
N SER A 37 11.51 -9.79 -16.15
CA SER A 37 11.08 -9.23 -14.86
C SER A 37 10.47 -7.84 -15.00
N ARG A 38 11.15 -6.93 -15.72
CA ARG A 38 10.64 -5.56 -15.98
C ARG A 38 9.37 -5.53 -16.82
N LYS A 39 9.27 -6.43 -17.82
CA LYS A 39 8.03 -6.55 -18.60
C LYS A 39 6.87 -7.01 -17.73
N LEU A 40 7.08 -8.02 -16.89
CA LEU A 40 6.06 -8.54 -15.98
C LEU A 40 5.63 -7.50 -14.94
N GLU A 41 6.55 -6.69 -14.44
CA GLU A 41 6.27 -5.55 -13.56
C GLU A 41 5.35 -4.51 -14.23
N ILE A 42 5.67 -4.08 -15.45
CA ILE A 42 4.81 -3.13 -16.19
C ILE A 42 3.44 -3.77 -16.49
N THR A 43 3.41 -5.04 -16.86
CA THR A 43 2.16 -5.78 -17.06
C THR A 43 1.32 -5.83 -15.77
N CYS A 44 1.95 -6.08 -14.63
CA CYS A 44 1.29 -6.07 -13.33
C CYS A 44 0.67 -4.71 -13.02
N LEU A 45 1.42 -3.62 -13.23
CA LEU A 45 0.92 -2.25 -13.07
C LEU A 45 -0.30 -1.99 -13.96
N VAL A 46 -0.24 -2.37 -15.23
CA VAL A 46 -1.35 -2.18 -16.17
C VAL A 46 -2.58 -3.00 -15.75
N LEU A 47 -2.41 -4.24 -15.31
CA LEU A 47 -3.51 -5.11 -14.87
C LEU A 47 -4.16 -4.58 -13.58
N ALA A 48 -3.36 -4.25 -12.56
CA ALA A 48 -3.86 -3.70 -11.30
C ALA A 48 -4.48 -2.31 -11.49
N GLY A 49 -3.88 -1.46 -12.33
CA GLY A 49 -4.43 -0.15 -12.69
C GLY A 49 -5.76 -0.28 -13.44
N SER A 50 -5.86 -1.23 -14.38
CA SER A 50 -7.12 -1.52 -15.08
C SER A 50 -8.19 -2.05 -14.13
N SER A 51 -7.80 -2.90 -13.17
CA SER A 51 -8.69 -3.36 -12.09
C SER A 51 -9.21 -2.19 -11.26
N MET A 52 -8.32 -1.25 -10.87
CA MET A 52 -8.72 -0.06 -10.12
C MET A 52 -9.70 0.83 -10.91
N LEU A 53 -9.44 1.07 -12.19
CA LEU A 53 -10.34 1.83 -13.06
C LEU A 53 -11.70 1.15 -13.23
N LEU A 54 -11.71 -0.18 -13.35
CA LEU A 54 -12.95 -0.96 -13.44
C LEU A 54 -13.75 -0.89 -12.14
N LEU A 55 -13.09 -0.94 -10.98
CA LEU A 55 -13.75 -0.76 -9.69
C LEU A 55 -14.37 0.64 -9.58
N MET A 56 -13.62 1.69 -9.97
CA MET A 56 -14.14 3.07 -10.02
C MET A 56 -15.37 3.18 -10.92
N TYR A 57 -15.35 2.53 -12.08
CA TYR A 57 -16.50 2.48 -13.00
C TYR A 57 -17.72 1.82 -12.34
N HIS A 58 -17.56 0.68 -11.67
CA HIS A 58 -18.67 0.01 -10.99
C HIS A 58 -19.19 0.79 -9.78
N LEU A 59 -18.33 1.50 -9.05
CA LEU A 59 -18.74 2.41 -7.98
C LEU A 59 -19.54 3.60 -8.52
N TYR A 60 -19.11 4.19 -9.64
CA TYR A 60 -19.80 5.31 -10.29
C TYR A 60 -21.18 4.93 -10.83
N THR A 61 -21.26 3.77 -11.50
CA THR A 61 -22.51 3.23 -12.07
C THR A 61 -23.39 2.49 -11.06
N ILE A 62 -22.90 2.27 -9.82
CA ILE A 62 -23.60 1.59 -8.73
C ILE A 62 -24.00 0.16 -9.12
N ASN A 63 -23.05 -0.60 -9.65
CA ASN A 63 -23.29 -2.03 -9.88
C ASN A 63 -23.19 -2.81 -8.56
N ALA A 64 -24.31 -2.89 -7.83
CA ALA A 64 -24.42 -3.55 -6.53
C ALA A 64 -24.39 -5.10 -6.61
N SER A 65 -24.24 -5.69 -7.80
CA SER A 65 -23.92 -7.12 -7.93
C SER A 65 -22.57 -7.48 -7.28
N TYR A 66 -21.68 -6.49 -7.12
CA TYR A 66 -20.43 -6.62 -6.38
C TYR A 66 -20.63 -6.18 -4.93
N SER A 67 -20.21 -7.01 -3.97
CA SER A 67 -20.36 -6.75 -2.52
C SER A 67 -19.71 -5.42 -2.11
N TYR A 68 -18.50 -5.14 -2.58
CA TYR A 68 -17.80 -3.89 -2.27
C TYR A 68 -18.59 -2.65 -2.71
N VAL A 69 -19.20 -2.71 -3.90
CA VAL A 69 -20.01 -1.61 -4.44
C VAL A 69 -21.31 -1.48 -3.66
N PHE A 70 -21.95 -2.60 -3.33
CA PHE A 70 -23.14 -2.62 -2.48
C PHE A 70 -22.88 -1.95 -1.12
N GLU A 71 -21.77 -2.27 -0.46
CA GLU A 71 -21.44 -1.75 0.87
C GLU A 71 -21.03 -0.27 0.88
N HIS A 72 -20.50 0.26 -0.23
CA HIS A 72 -19.86 1.59 -0.23
C HIS A 72 -20.46 2.61 -1.20
N SER A 73 -21.34 2.23 -2.13
CA SER A 73 -21.94 3.14 -3.12
C SER A 73 -23.46 3.01 -3.16
N SER A 74 -24.16 4.13 -3.35
CA SER A 74 -25.62 4.18 -3.53
C SER A 74 -26.03 5.33 -4.45
N ALA A 75 -27.28 5.30 -4.93
CA ALA A 75 -27.83 6.33 -5.81
C ALA A 75 -27.97 7.70 -5.12
N ASP A 76 -28.09 7.72 -3.80
CA ASP A 76 -28.25 8.94 -3.01
C ASP A 76 -26.94 9.73 -2.84
N LEU A 77 -25.80 9.10 -3.12
CA LEU A 77 -24.49 9.75 -3.03
C LEU A 77 -24.23 10.58 -4.29
N GLU A 78 -23.64 11.76 -4.11
CA GLU A 78 -23.09 12.52 -5.22
C GLU A 78 -21.93 11.77 -5.89
N TRP A 79 -21.69 12.05 -7.18
CA TRP A 79 -20.77 11.26 -8.01
C TRP A 79 -19.34 11.18 -7.46
N TYR A 80 -18.85 12.26 -6.83
CA TYR A 80 -17.49 12.28 -6.28
C TYR A 80 -17.40 11.45 -4.99
N TYR A 81 -18.47 11.34 -4.20
CA TYR A 81 -18.52 10.40 -3.08
C TYR A 81 -18.48 8.96 -3.58
N ARG A 82 -19.21 8.64 -4.65
CA ARG A 82 -19.16 7.32 -5.28
C ARG A 82 -17.75 6.96 -5.74
N LEU A 83 -16.99 7.89 -6.31
CA LEU A 83 -15.59 7.62 -6.67
C LEU A 83 -14.70 7.48 -5.43
N SER A 84 -14.90 8.30 -4.40
CA SER A 84 -14.12 8.22 -3.17
C SER A 84 -14.35 6.95 -2.35
N ALA A 85 -15.45 6.25 -2.61
CA ALA A 85 -15.69 4.90 -2.09
C ALA A 85 -14.57 3.90 -2.45
N LEU A 86 -13.75 4.19 -3.48
CA LEU A 86 -12.57 3.40 -3.80
C LEU A 86 -11.64 3.25 -2.60
N TRP A 87 -11.47 4.26 -1.76
CA TRP A 87 -10.57 4.19 -0.59
C TRP A 87 -11.30 4.18 0.75
N ALA A 88 -12.64 4.13 0.74
CA ALA A 88 -13.43 3.97 1.96
C ALA A 88 -13.24 2.58 2.58
N GLY A 89 -13.26 1.53 1.75
CA GLY A 89 -13.06 0.15 2.16
C GLY A 89 -11.58 -0.28 2.17
N GLN A 90 -11.33 -1.44 2.77
CA GLN A 90 -9.98 -1.98 2.91
C GLN A 90 -9.41 -2.45 1.57
N GLU A 91 -10.22 -3.15 0.78
CA GLU A 91 -9.90 -3.76 -0.50
C GLU A 91 -9.49 -2.68 -1.51
N GLY A 92 -10.34 -1.68 -1.71
CA GLY A 92 -10.02 -0.62 -2.65
C GLY A 92 -8.83 0.25 -2.20
N SER A 93 -8.65 0.49 -0.88
CA SER A 93 -7.47 1.19 -0.37
C SER A 93 -6.15 0.40 -0.55
N MET A 94 -6.18 -0.93 -0.37
CA MET A 94 -5.03 -1.81 -0.66
C MET A 94 -4.67 -1.82 -2.15
N LEU A 95 -5.68 -1.79 -3.03
CA LEU A 95 -5.48 -1.68 -4.47
C LEU A 95 -4.86 -0.34 -4.86
N LEU A 96 -5.35 0.77 -4.29
CA LEU A 96 -4.76 2.10 -4.47
C LEU A 96 -3.29 2.12 -4.01
N TRP A 97 -2.99 1.52 -2.86
CA TRP A 97 -1.62 1.47 -2.33
C TRP A 97 -0.69 0.66 -3.24
N ALA A 98 -1.11 -0.53 -3.67
CA ALA A 98 -0.33 -1.37 -4.58
C ALA A 98 -0.02 -0.66 -5.91
N VAL A 99 -1.03 -0.05 -6.54
CA VAL A 99 -0.87 0.73 -7.78
C VAL A 99 0.04 1.94 -7.56
N SER A 100 -0.05 2.59 -6.42
CA SER A 100 0.80 3.74 -6.08
C SER A 100 2.27 3.33 -5.96
N ILE A 101 2.58 2.24 -5.23
CA ILE A 101 3.95 1.72 -5.11
C ILE A 101 4.52 1.38 -6.50
N MET A 102 3.78 0.63 -7.31
CA MET A 102 4.24 0.24 -8.65
C MET A 102 4.46 1.46 -9.55
N THR A 103 3.57 2.45 -9.49
CA THR A 103 3.70 3.70 -10.26
C THR A 103 4.96 4.45 -9.84
N MET A 104 5.18 4.61 -8.53
CA MET A 104 6.37 5.25 -7.97
C MET A 104 7.64 4.50 -8.35
N LEU A 105 7.62 3.17 -8.34
CA LEU A 105 8.75 2.34 -8.76
C LEU A 105 9.11 2.55 -10.23
N VAL A 106 8.13 2.61 -11.12
CA VAL A 106 8.35 2.95 -12.54
C VAL A 106 8.92 4.37 -12.70
N ILE A 107 8.45 5.33 -11.89
CA ILE A 107 9.00 6.69 -11.87
C ILE A 107 10.46 6.68 -11.42
N VAL A 108 10.80 5.96 -10.35
CA VAL A 108 12.19 5.79 -9.87
C VAL A 108 13.07 5.28 -11.01
N GLU A 109 12.66 4.22 -11.70
CA GLU A 109 13.44 3.62 -12.78
C GLU A 109 13.66 4.56 -13.97
N ARG A 110 12.68 5.43 -14.28
CA ARG A 110 12.75 6.35 -15.42
C ARG A 110 13.45 7.67 -15.13
N THR A 111 13.40 8.13 -13.89
CA THR A 111 13.92 9.46 -13.50
C THR A 111 15.34 9.41 -12.96
N HIS A 112 15.78 8.29 -12.39
CA HIS A 112 17.15 8.19 -11.90
C HIS A 112 18.16 8.00 -13.04
N ASN A 113 19.35 8.57 -12.83
CA ASN A 113 20.46 8.55 -13.78
C ASN A 113 20.77 7.14 -14.31
N ALA A 114 21.23 7.07 -15.56
CA ALA A 114 21.72 5.85 -16.19
C ALA A 114 22.79 5.10 -15.35
N THR A 115 23.48 5.81 -14.44
CA THR A 115 24.48 5.27 -13.52
C THR A 115 23.92 4.36 -12.42
N LEU A 116 22.64 4.51 -12.06
CA LEU A 116 21.93 3.65 -11.11
C LEU A 116 21.19 2.50 -11.83
N SER A 117 20.86 2.69 -13.10
CA SER A 117 20.15 1.69 -13.89
C SER A 117 21.01 0.43 -14.06
N GLY A 118 20.46 -0.73 -13.69
CA GLY A 118 21.14 -2.01 -13.79
C GLY A 118 22.07 -2.35 -12.62
N THR A 119 22.28 -1.45 -11.67
CA THR A 119 23.05 -1.73 -10.44
C THR A 119 22.35 -2.77 -9.55
N ALA A 120 23.13 -3.49 -8.74
CA ALA A 120 22.59 -4.42 -7.74
C ALA A 120 21.64 -3.70 -6.77
N LEU A 121 21.98 -2.48 -6.35
CA LEU A 121 21.14 -1.63 -5.51
C LEU A 121 19.74 -1.41 -6.09
N MET A 122 19.66 -0.96 -7.35
CA MET A 122 18.37 -0.70 -8.00
C MET A 122 17.57 -2.00 -8.19
N GLN A 123 18.24 -3.09 -8.54
CA GLN A 123 17.60 -4.40 -8.68
C GLN A 123 17.01 -4.88 -7.34
N THR A 124 17.76 -4.77 -6.24
CA THR A 124 17.29 -5.12 -4.90
C THR A 124 16.14 -4.23 -4.44
N THR A 125 16.25 -2.91 -4.67
CA THR A 125 15.18 -1.94 -4.37
C THR A 125 13.87 -2.33 -5.07
N ARG A 126 13.96 -2.70 -6.35
CA ARG A 126 12.81 -3.15 -7.15
C ARG A 126 12.22 -4.45 -6.64
N LEU A 127 13.06 -5.45 -6.38
CA LEU A 127 12.60 -6.77 -5.90
C LEU A 127 11.90 -6.68 -4.54
N ILE A 128 12.41 -5.85 -3.63
CA ILE A 128 11.79 -5.65 -2.31
C ILE A 128 10.45 -4.92 -2.45
N SER A 129 10.41 -3.85 -3.25
CA SER A 129 9.17 -3.11 -3.52
C SER A 129 8.10 -4.00 -4.14
N LEU A 130 8.46 -4.82 -5.13
CA LEU A 130 7.55 -5.79 -5.74
C LEU A 130 7.12 -6.90 -4.78
N SER A 131 8.00 -7.34 -3.87
CA SER A 131 7.65 -8.32 -2.84
C SER A 131 6.59 -7.78 -1.87
N ILE A 132 6.67 -6.50 -1.52
CA ILE A 132 5.65 -5.80 -0.73
C ILE A 132 4.33 -5.73 -1.50
N VAL A 133 4.38 -5.37 -2.80
CA VAL A 133 3.19 -5.37 -3.68
C VAL A 133 2.54 -6.76 -3.74
N CYS A 134 3.32 -7.84 -3.83
CA CYS A 134 2.79 -9.20 -3.80
C CYS A 134 1.96 -9.47 -2.54
N VAL A 135 2.37 -8.98 -1.36
CA VAL A 135 1.60 -9.15 -0.12
C VAL A 135 0.23 -8.47 -0.24
N PHE A 136 0.17 -7.23 -0.74
CA PHE A 136 -1.10 -6.54 -0.96
C PHE A 136 -1.98 -7.23 -2.01
N LEU A 137 -1.38 -7.73 -3.09
CA LEU A 137 -2.11 -8.49 -4.10
C LEU A 137 -2.63 -9.84 -3.54
N ILE A 138 -1.89 -10.52 -2.65
CA ILE A 138 -2.38 -11.71 -1.95
C ILE A 138 -3.60 -11.38 -1.09
N LEU A 139 -3.55 -10.27 -0.33
CA LEU A 139 -4.69 -9.80 0.46
C LEU A 139 -5.91 -9.52 -0.45
N LEU A 140 -5.70 -8.92 -1.63
CA LEU A 140 -6.75 -8.66 -2.61
C LEU A 140 -7.31 -9.91 -3.29
N VAL A 141 -6.53 -10.98 -3.39
CA VAL A 141 -7.06 -12.28 -3.83
C VAL A 141 -7.98 -12.87 -2.76
N LEU A 142 -7.56 -12.81 -1.50
CA LEU A 142 -8.32 -13.35 -0.36
C LEU A 142 -9.59 -12.55 -0.05
N LYS A 143 -9.52 -11.23 -0.21
CA LYS A 143 -10.62 -10.29 -0.01
C LYS A 143 -10.75 -9.39 -1.23
N ASN A 144 -11.40 -9.91 -2.25
CA ASN A 144 -11.46 -9.25 -3.55
C ASN A 144 -12.58 -8.20 -3.59
N PRO A 145 -12.29 -6.97 -4.06
CA PRO A 145 -13.32 -5.93 -4.21
C PRO A 145 -14.36 -6.27 -5.28
N PHE A 146 -14.12 -7.29 -6.12
CA PHE A 146 -15.05 -7.82 -7.09
C PHE A 146 -15.71 -9.12 -6.62
N SER A 147 -15.70 -9.43 -5.33
CA SER A 147 -16.54 -10.52 -4.81
C SER A 147 -18.01 -10.22 -5.14
N ALA A 148 -18.72 -11.23 -5.65
CA ALA A 148 -20.01 -11.03 -6.31
C ALA A 148 -21.11 -11.84 -5.62
N TYR A 149 -22.31 -11.28 -5.57
CA TYR A 149 -23.50 -12.00 -5.14
C TYR A 149 -23.90 -13.02 -6.19
N HIS A 150 -24.34 -14.19 -5.75
CA HIS A 150 -24.87 -15.24 -6.60
C HIS A 150 -25.91 -16.07 -5.85
N VAL A 151 -26.76 -16.77 -6.61
CA VAL A 151 -27.76 -17.68 -6.05
C VAL A 151 -27.11 -19.04 -5.81
N LEU A 152 -27.19 -19.52 -4.58
CA LEU A 152 -26.73 -20.84 -4.14
C LEU A 152 -27.73 -21.93 -4.55
N SER A 153 -27.31 -23.19 -4.48
CA SER A 153 -28.15 -24.34 -4.86
C SER A 153 -29.42 -24.50 -4.01
N ASP A 154 -29.44 -23.93 -2.81
CA ASP A 154 -30.59 -23.91 -1.90
C ASP A 154 -31.54 -22.72 -2.15
N GLY A 155 -31.24 -21.87 -3.15
CA GLY A 155 -32.01 -20.67 -3.49
C GLY A 155 -31.65 -19.42 -2.67
N SER A 156 -30.74 -19.53 -1.70
CA SER A 156 -30.26 -18.37 -0.93
C SER A 156 -29.22 -17.55 -1.72
N VAL A 157 -29.01 -16.28 -1.35
CA VAL A 157 -28.01 -15.41 -1.97
C VAL A 157 -26.72 -15.47 -1.14
N GLY A 158 -25.63 -15.89 -1.77
CA GLY A 158 -24.30 -15.95 -1.17
C GLY A 158 -23.28 -15.08 -1.91
N ILE A 159 -22.14 -14.85 -1.28
CA ILE A 159 -21.01 -14.13 -1.89
C ILE A 159 -19.97 -15.15 -2.36
N THR A 160 -19.44 -14.97 -3.56
CA THR A 160 -18.29 -15.75 -4.03
C THR A 160 -17.10 -14.86 -4.33
N ASN A 161 -15.93 -15.34 -3.87
CA ASN A 161 -14.63 -14.73 -4.14
C ASN A 161 -13.72 -15.61 -5.03
N TRP A 162 -14.19 -16.79 -5.42
CA TRP A 162 -13.34 -17.81 -6.05
C TRP A 162 -13.85 -18.29 -7.40
N ASN A 163 -14.99 -17.77 -7.86
CA ASN A 163 -15.59 -18.16 -9.13
C ASN A 163 -15.83 -16.95 -10.04
N PRO A 164 -14.93 -16.69 -11.02
CA PRO A 164 -15.11 -15.59 -11.96
C PRO A 164 -16.15 -15.90 -13.04
N PHE A 165 -16.65 -17.13 -13.16
CA PHE A 165 -17.65 -17.51 -14.16
C PHE A 165 -19.06 -17.61 -13.57
N VAL A 166 -19.22 -17.26 -12.29
CA VAL A 166 -20.52 -17.25 -11.63
C VAL A 166 -21.50 -16.33 -12.36
N GLN A 167 -22.76 -16.74 -12.43
CA GLN A 167 -23.85 -15.85 -12.81
C GLN A 167 -24.12 -14.92 -11.63
N MET A 168 -23.86 -13.63 -11.84
CA MET A 168 -24.06 -12.62 -10.81
C MET A 168 -25.55 -12.44 -10.53
N TYR A 169 -25.90 -12.35 -9.25
CA TYR A 169 -27.21 -11.92 -8.81
C TYR A 169 -27.27 -10.40 -8.85
N ASP A 170 -28.27 -9.87 -9.56
CA ASP A 170 -28.46 -8.43 -9.69
C ASP A 170 -29.12 -7.86 -8.43
N VAL A 171 -28.36 -7.06 -7.70
CA VAL A 171 -28.85 -6.38 -6.50
C VAL A 171 -29.34 -4.99 -6.92
N PRO A 172 -30.63 -4.63 -6.69
CA PRO A 172 -31.20 -3.41 -7.28
C PRO A 172 -30.68 -2.10 -6.68
N TYR A 173 -30.15 -2.12 -5.46
CA TYR A 173 -29.69 -0.93 -4.74
C TYR A 173 -28.47 -1.24 -3.87
N GLY A 174 -27.56 -0.28 -3.75
CA GLY A 174 -26.45 -0.34 -2.81
C GLY A 174 -26.80 0.32 -1.48
N GLN A 175 -26.25 -0.20 -0.38
CA GLN A 175 -26.37 0.33 0.97
C GLN A 175 -25.73 1.72 1.11
N GLY A 176 -24.65 1.97 0.35
CA GLY A 176 -23.90 3.22 0.39
C GLY A 176 -22.95 3.34 1.58
N MET A 177 -21.96 4.21 1.46
CA MET A 177 -20.94 4.39 2.50
C MET A 177 -21.51 4.86 3.84
N ASN A 178 -20.77 4.53 4.90
CA ASN A 178 -21.00 5.00 6.26
C ASN A 178 -21.25 6.53 6.27
N PRO A 179 -22.31 7.03 6.92
CA PRO A 179 -22.62 8.46 6.99
C PRO A 179 -21.45 9.36 7.41
N LEU A 180 -20.55 8.89 8.29
CA LEU A 180 -19.37 9.64 8.73
C LEU A 180 -18.37 9.90 7.61
N LEU A 181 -18.39 9.06 6.56
CA LEU A 181 -17.51 9.18 5.39
C LEU A 181 -18.07 10.15 4.33
N ARG A 182 -19.30 10.66 4.50
CA ARG A 182 -19.93 11.60 3.56
C ARG A 182 -19.46 13.03 3.79
N ASN A 183 -18.15 13.25 3.69
CA ASN A 183 -17.52 14.55 3.92
C ASN A 183 -16.46 14.82 2.83
N PRO A 184 -16.34 16.06 2.29
CA PRO A 184 -15.37 16.39 1.25
C PRO A 184 -13.92 16.01 1.60
N TRP A 185 -13.54 16.11 2.88
CA TRP A 185 -12.20 15.73 3.34
C TRP A 185 -11.93 14.24 3.21
N MET A 186 -12.94 13.38 3.34
CA MET A 186 -12.82 11.94 3.05
C MET A 186 -12.42 11.69 1.59
N ALA A 187 -12.82 12.55 0.65
CA ALA A 187 -12.43 12.40 -0.75
C ALA A 187 -10.96 12.78 -1.02
N VAL A 188 -10.32 13.58 -0.16
CA VAL A 188 -8.98 14.13 -0.44
C VAL A 188 -7.91 13.58 0.52
N HIS A 189 -8.24 13.46 1.80
CA HIS A 189 -7.31 13.05 2.84
C HIS A 189 -6.74 11.64 2.63
N PRO A 190 -7.55 10.56 2.48
CA PRO A 190 -7.02 9.20 2.38
C PRO A 190 -6.11 8.99 1.17
N PRO A 191 -6.44 9.45 -0.07
CA PRO A 191 -5.50 9.35 -1.19
C PRO A 191 -4.16 10.02 -0.90
N THR A 192 -4.18 11.20 -0.28
CA THR A 192 -2.96 11.93 0.10
C THR A 192 -2.12 11.13 1.10
N LEU A 193 -2.76 10.53 2.11
CA LEU A 193 -2.11 9.69 3.12
C LEU A 193 -1.56 8.39 2.51
N PHE A 194 -2.31 7.71 1.65
CA PHE A 194 -1.86 6.49 0.95
C PHE A 194 -0.71 6.74 -0.01
N LEU A 195 -0.67 7.90 -0.68
CA LEU A 195 0.50 8.31 -1.47
C LEU A 195 1.74 8.49 -0.59
N GLY A 196 1.58 9.06 0.62
CA GLY A 196 2.65 9.12 1.62
C GLY A 196 3.14 7.71 2.00
N TYR A 197 2.21 6.83 2.38
CA TYR A 197 2.51 5.44 2.77
C TYR A 197 3.18 4.63 1.64
N ALA A 198 2.73 4.79 0.39
CA ALA A 198 3.35 4.19 -0.78
C ALA A 198 4.78 4.68 -0.99
N ALA A 199 5.01 5.99 -0.83
CA ALA A 199 6.32 6.58 -1.04
C ALA A 199 7.36 6.07 -0.02
N PHE A 200 6.98 5.74 1.22
CA PHE A 200 7.88 5.13 2.22
C PHE A 200 8.47 3.78 1.79
N THR A 201 7.82 3.06 0.88
CA THR A 201 8.33 1.79 0.36
C THR A 201 9.67 1.96 -0.37
N ILE A 202 9.87 3.07 -1.09
CA ILE A 202 11.08 3.29 -1.89
C ILE A 202 12.32 3.52 -1.00
N PRO A 203 12.33 4.44 -0.01
CA PRO A 203 13.44 4.59 0.94
C PRO A 203 13.72 3.32 1.73
N PHE A 204 12.68 2.59 2.15
CA PHE A 204 12.84 1.30 2.82
C PHE A 204 13.59 0.30 1.94
N ALA A 205 13.11 0.08 0.71
CA ALA A 205 13.70 -0.88 -0.20
C ALA A 205 15.13 -0.48 -0.61
N ALA A 206 15.41 0.81 -0.77
CA ALA A 206 16.76 1.32 -1.03
C ALA A 206 17.69 1.14 0.18
N ALA A 207 17.19 1.36 1.41
CA ALA A 207 17.96 1.14 2.63
C ALA A 207 18.35 -0.33 2.80
N ILE A 208 17.40 -1.26 2.61
CA ILE A 208 17.71 -2.70 2.60
C ILE A 208 18.68 -3.05 1.45
N GLY A 209 18.51 -2.42 0.28
CA GLY A 209 19.45 -2.54 -0.84
C GLY A 209 20.88 -2.15 -0.46
N ASN A 210 21.06 -1.05 0.28
CA ASN A 210 22.36 -0.65 0.83
C ASN A 210 22.92 -1.65 1.84
N LEU A 211 22.10 -2.15 2.77
CA LEU A 211 22.54 -3.15 3.75
C LEU A 211 23.05 -4.43 3.08
N LEU A 212 22.52 -4.78 1.90
CA LEU A 212 22.90 -5.97 1.15
C LEU A 212 24.05 -5.75 0.15
N THR A 213 24.21 -4.54 -0.38
CA THR A 213 25.16 -4.27 -1.48
C THR A 213 26.30 -3.31 -1.11
N HIS A 214 26.22 -2.67 0.05
CA HIS A 214 27.13 -1.61 0.52
C HIS A 214 27.20 -0.39 -0.41
N ASP A 215 26.20 -0.24 -1.27
CA ASP A 215 26.15 0.82 -2.26
C ASP A 215 25.59 2.11 -1.66
N LYS A 216 26.50 3.04 -1.32
CA LYS A 216 26.17 4.36 -0.75
C LYS A 216 25.26 5.23 -1.64
N ARG A 217 25.10 4.89 -2.93
CA ARG A 217 24.21 5.63 -3.84
C ARG A 217 22.72 5.52 -3.48
N TRP A 218 22.35 4.61 -2.57
CA TRP A 218 20.99 4.49 -2.04
C TRP A 218 20.48 5.80 -1.44
N GLU A 219 21.40 6.60 -0.88
CA GLU A 219 21.11 7.90 -0.27
C GLU A 219 20.34 8.81 -1.21
N ALA A 220 20.77 8.89 -2.47
CA ALA A 220 20.18 9.77 -3.47
C ALA A 220 18.74 9.35 -3.82
N ILE A 221 18.45 8.04 -3.79
CA ILE A 221 17.12 7.50 -4.01
C ILE A 221 16.26 7.78 -2.77
N ALA A 222 16.72 7.33 -1.61
CA ALA A 222 15.94 7.38 -0.38
C ALA A 222 15.64 8.83 0.07
N THR A 223 16.55 9.78 -0.08
CA THR A 223 16.33 11.17 0.35
C THR A 223 15.16 11.84 -0.37
N ASN A 224 15.14 11.75 -1.70
CA ASN A 224 14.13 12.43 -2.50
C ASN A 224 12.75 11.82 -2.26
N TRP A 225 12.68 10.49 -2.20
CA TRP A 225 11.43 9.79 -1.92
C TRP A 225 10.98 9.94 -0.47
N MET A 226 11.90 10.05 0.50
CA MET A 226 11.54 10.35 1.88
C MET A 226 10.94 11.75 2.01
N ARG A 227 11.43 12.76 1.26
CA ARG A 227 10.83 14.10 1.24
C ARG A 227 9.41 14.07 0.68
N ILE A 228 9.19 13.31 -0.40
CA ILE A 228 7.86 13.10 -0.97
C ILE A 228 6.95 12.41 0.05
N ALA A 229 7.40 11.30 0.65
CA ALA A 229 6.65 10.56 1.66
C ALA A 229 6.28 11.45 2.86
N TRP A 230 7.24 12.21 3.37
CA TRP A 230 7.05 13.15 4.47
C TRP A 230 6.06 14.27 4.12
N LEU A 231 6.13 14.86 2.91
CA LEU A 231 5.20 15.90 2.47
C LEU A 231 3.78 15.37 2.40
N PHE A 232 3.56 14.25 1.70
CA PHE A 232 2.23 13.65 1.56
C PHE A 232 1.69 13.15 2.91
N LEU A 233 2.53 12.61 3.79
CA LEU A 233 2.11 12.23 5.13
C LEU A 233 1.74 13.46 5.97
N THR A 234 2.48 14.56 5.87
CA THR A 234 2.17 15.83 6.56
C THR A 234 0.82 16.37 6.11
N LEU A 235 0.58 16.42 4.80
CA LEU A 235 -0.70 16.85 4.24
C LEU A 235 -1.82 15.88 4.63
N GLY A 236 -1.57 14.58 4.60
CA GLY A 236 -2.49 13.55 5.07
C GLY A 236 -2.90 13.82 6.52
N ILE A 237 -1.96 13.82 7.46
CA ILE A 237 -2.22 14.07 8.88
C ILE A 237 -2.98 15.39 9.09
N GLY A 238 -2.57 16.48 8.43
CA GLY A 238 -3.24 17.78 8.55
C GLY A 238 -4.69 17.78 8.05
N LEU A 239 -4.94 17.19 6.87
CA LEU A 239 -6.29 17.07 6.32
C LEU A 239 -7.17 16.12 7.15
N GLY A 240 -6.58 15.06 7.71
CA GLY A 240 -7.26 14.10 8.58
C GLY A 240 -7.68 14.74 9.90
N GLY A 241 -6.80 15.51 10.52
CA GLY A 241 -7.11 16.27 11.73
C GLY A 241 -8.20 17.32 11.51
N PHE A 242 -8.20 17.98 10.35
CA PHE A 242 -9.27 18.91 9.98
C PHE A 242 -10.63 18.18 9.80
N TRP A 243 -10.63 17.01 9.15
CA TRP A 243 -11.82 16.19 9.02
C TRP A 243 -12.36 15.71 10.37
N ALA A 244 -11.48 15.22 11.25
CA ALA A 244 -11.84 14.79 12.60
C ALA A 244 -12.49 15.95 13.39
N TYR A 245 -11.95 17.16 13.30
CA TYR A 245 -12.52 18.35 13.92
C TYR A 245 -13.95 18.65 13.42
N GLU A 246 -14.21 18.52 12.12
CA GLU A 246 -15.56 18.75 11.56
C GLU A 246 -16.57 17.68 12.01
N VAL A 247 -16.17 16.42 12.05
CA VAL A 247 -17.10 15.29 12.30
C VAL A 247 -17.33 15.04 13.79
N LEU A 248 -16.29 15.16 14.61
CA LEU A 248 -16.34 14.84 16.05
C LEU A 248 -16.61 16.06 16.93
N GLY A 249 -16.52 17.28 16.37
CA GLY A 249 -16.80 18.54 17.06
C GLY A 249 -15.77 18.92 18.13
N TRP A 250 -16.11 19.92 18.96
CA TRP A 250 -15.21 20.58 19.93
C TRP A 250 -14.57 19.67 21.01
N GLY A 251 -14.97 18.39 21.11
CA GLY A 251 -14.38 17.40 22.01
C GLY A 251 -13.17 16.67 21.42
N ALA A 252 -13.07 16.60 20.09
CA ALA A 252 -11.85 16.28 19.36
C ALA A 252 -11.29 17.61 18.84
N TRP A 253 -10.26 18.14 19.50
CA TRP A 253 -9.43 19.17 18.87
C TRP A 253 -8.93 18.65 17.51
N PHE A 254 -8.25 19.48 16.70
CA PHE A 254 -7.61 19.02 15.44
C PHE A 254 -6.78 17.73 15.56
N TRP A 255 -6.45 17.34 16.79
CA TRP A 255 -5.85 16.08 17.13
C TRP A 255 -6.54 15.46 18.35
N SER A 256 -6.88 14.18 18.25
CA SER A 256 -7.21 13.33 19.39
C SER A 256 -6.05 12.33 19.60
N TRP A 257 -5.73 12.00 20.86
CA TRP A 257 -4.72 10.96 21.15
C TRP A 257 -5.29 9.54 20.93
N ASP A 258 -6.07 9.38 19.87
CA ASP A 258 -6.64 8.13 19.39
C ASP A 258 -5.52 7.24 18.80
N PRO A 259 -5.63 5.89 18.93
CA PRO A 259 -4.62 4.98 18.40
C PRO A 259 -4.34 5.13 16.90
N VAL A 260 -5.34 5.43 16.08
CA VAL A 260 -5.17 5.58 14.62
C VAL A 260 -4.41 6.87 14.31
N GLU A 261 -4.85 8.00 14.87
CA GLU A 261 -4.14 9.28 14.72
C GLU A 261 -2.69 9.15 15.20
N THR A 262 -2.49 8.66 16.42
CA THR A 262 -1.16 8.46 17.02
C THR A 262 -0.29 7.55 16.15
N SER A 263 -0.82 6.43 15.64
CA SER A 263 -0.05 5.49 14.83
C SER A 263 0.45 6.11 13.51
N SER A 264 -0.28 7.07 12.94
CA SER A 264 0.14 7.79 11.72
C SER A 264 1.22 8.85 11.99
N LEU A 265 1.29 9.38 13.21
CA LEU A 265 2.28 10.38 13.63
C LEU A 265 3.68 9.78 13.83
N ILE A 266 3.78 8.54 14.35
CA ILE A 266 5.07 7.89 14.64
C ILE A 266 5.95 7.76 13.38
N PRO A 267 5.48 7.27 12.21
CA PRO A 267 6.30 7.24 11.00
C PRO A 267 6.68 8.64 10.50
N TRP A 268 5.87 9.67 10.75
CA TRP A 268 6.22 11.06 10.44
C TRP A 268 7.40 11.56 11.29
N ILE A 269 7.43 11.22 12.59
CA ILE A 269 8.54 11.56 13.48
C ILE A 269 9.83 10.87 13.02
N THR A 270 9.79 9.57 12.72
CA THR A 270 10.98 8.84 12.26
C THR A 270 11.46 9.30 10.89
N ALA A 271 10.54 9.67 9.99
CA ALA A 271 10.87 10.28 8.70
C ALA A 271 11.55 11.64 8.88
N THR A 272 11.06 12.46 9.80
CA THR A 272 11.66 13.74 10.16
C THR A 272 13.07 13.54 10.70
N ALA A 273 13.25 12.59 11.63
CA ALA A 273 14.57 12.23 12.15
C ALA A 273 15.52 11.76 11.05
N TYR A 274 15.05 10.96 10.09
CA TYR A 274 15.83 10.53 8.93
C TYR A 274 16.32 11.73 8.11
N LEU A 275 15.42 12.68 7.78
CA LEU A 275 15.77 13.85 6.97
C LEU A 275 16.84 14.72 7.63
N HIS A 276 16.85 14.79 8.97
CA HIS A 276 17.91 15.46 9.73
C HIS A 276 19.22 14.65 9.75
N ALA A 277 19.15 13.35 10.04
CA ALA A 277 20.31 12.46 10.05
C ALA A 277 21.02 12.44 8.68
N GLN A 278 20.25 12.55 7.59
CA GLN A 278 20.77 12.50 6.24
C GLN A 278 21.73 13.65 5.89
N LEU A 279 21.52 14.83 6.48
CA LEU A 279 22.42 15.97 6.28
C LEU A 279 23.83 15.67 6.77
N ARG A 280 23.93 14.91 7.86
CA ARG A 280 25.19 14.49 8.49
C ARG A 280 25.74 13.20 7.86
N TYR A 281 24.87 12.35 7.30
CA TYR A 281 25.25 11.16 6.52
C TYR A 281 26.21 11.46 5.37
N ARG A 282 25.98 12.59 4.67
CA ARG A 282 26.87 13.07 3.60
C ARG A 282 28.29 13.42 4.06
N HIS A 283 28.49 13.59 5.36
CA HIS A 283 29.78 13.86 5.97
C HIS A 283 30.40 12.62 6.63
N GLY A 284 29.81 11.44 6.41
CA GLY A 284 30.30 10.17 6.95
C GLY A 284 29.80 9.84 8.36
N GLU A 285 28.96 10.67 8.96
CA GLU A 285 28.33 10.40 10.26
C GLU A 285 27.05 9.55 10.08
N TYR A 286 26.53 8.91 11.14
CA TYR A 286 25.23 8.22 11.11
C TYR A 286 25.08 7.10 10.05
N GLY A 287 26.19 6.42 9.70
CA GLY A 287 26.23 5.31 8.73
C GLY A 287 25.20 4.21 8.97
N PHE A 288 24.97 3.87 10.24
CA PHE A 288 23.98 2.90 10.70
C PHE A 288 22.59 3.51 10.94
N VAL A 289 22.54 4.73 11.50
CA VAL A 289 21.29 5.37 11.94
C VAL A 289 20.40 5.78 10.76
N ALA A 290 20.98 6.25 9.65
CA ALA A 290 20.18 6.65 8.49
C ALA A 290 19.43 5.45 7.85
N PRO A 291 20.07 4.29 7.56
CA PRO A 291 19.35 3.09 7.14
C PRO A 291 18.31 2.61 8.17
N LEU A 292 18.65 2.64 9.46
CA LEU A 292 17.73 2.27 10.54
C LEU A 292 16.44 3.12 10.51
N LEU A 293 16.56 4.45 10.41
CA LEU A 293 15.41 5.35 10.40
C LEU A 293 14.55 5.20 9.14
N ALA A 294 15.17 4.97 7.97
CA ALA A 294 14.43 4.68 6.74
C ALA A 294 13.64 3.36 6.86
N VAL A 295 14.27 2.34 7.44
CA VAL A 295 13.64 1.03 7.68
C VAL A 295 12.50 1.15 8.68
N ALA A 296 12.75 1.80 9.83
CA ALA A 296 11.78 1.99 10.89
C ALA A 296 10.54 2.75 10.40
N SER A 297 10.72 3.79 9.58
CA SER A 297 9.60 4.60 9.07
C SER A 297 8.60 3.76 8.27
N PHE A 298 9.05 2.86 7.40
CA PHE A 298 8.13 2.00 6.66
C PHE A 298 7.51 0.89 7.52
N ILE A 299 8.27 0.30 8.45
CA ILE A 299 7.72 -0.66 9.43
C ILE A 299 6.59 0.00 10.23
N LEU A 300 6.78 1.26 10.63
CA LEU A 300 5.78 2.04 11.37
C LEU A 300 4.55 2.40 10.52
N VAL A 301 4.70 2.60 9.22
CA VAL A 301 3.55 2.73 8.29
C VAL A 301 2.73 1.43 8.23
N VAL A 302 3.40 0.27 8.13
CA VAL A 302 2.71 -1.03 8.16
C VAL A 302 2.08 -1.28 9.53
N PHE A 303 2.73 -0.87 10.61
CA PHE A 303 2.16 -0.89 11.96
C PHE A 303 0.92 -0.01 12.08
N ALA A 304 0.93 1.22 11.55
CA ALA A 304 -0.26 2.08 11.52
C ALA A 304 -1.42 1.45 10.74
N THR A 305 -1.10 0.76 9.65
CA THR A 305 -2.10 -0.02 8.89
C THR A 305 -2.65 -1.18 9.72
N PHE A 306 -1.79 -1.87 10.48
CA PHE A 306 -2.23 -2.92 11.39
C PHE A 306 -3.12 -2.36 12.50
N VAL A 307 -2.79 -1.21 13.08
CA VAL A 307 -3.63 -0.54 14.10
C VAL A 307 -5.02 -0.19 13.54
N THR A 308 -5.07 0.39 12.35
CA THR A 308 -6.32 0.84 11.70
C THR A 308 -7.22 -0.31 11.19
N ARG A 309 -6.63 -1.44 10.77
CA ARG A 309 -7.35 -2.50 10.05
C ARG A 309 -7.42 -3.84 10.77
N SER A 310 -6.79 -3.99 11.94
CA SER A 310 -6.80 -5.27 12.68
C SER A 310 -8.01 -5.48 13.59
N GLY A 311 -8.72 -4.42 13.94
CA GLY A 311 -9.80 -4.49 14.93
C GLY A 311 -9.34 -4.77 16.37
N MET A 312 -8.03 -4.83 16.63
CA MET A 312 -7.50 -5.12 17.98
C MET A 312 -7.57 -3.92 18.92
N TRP A 313 -7.56 -2.71 18.39
CA TRP A 313 -7.58 -1.48 19.17
C TRP A 313 -8.94 -0.81 19.05
N ALA A 314 -9.50 -0.38 20.18
CA ALA A 314 -10.66 0.49 20.18
C ALA A 314 -10.22 1.88 19.67
N SER A 315 -10.68 2.24 18.47
CA SER A 315 -10.47 3.55 17.88
C SER A 315 -11.78 4.05 17.27
N VAL A 316 -11.98 5.37 17.31
CA VAL A 316 -13.11 6.02 16.61
C VAL A 316 -12.97 5.90 15.08
N HIS A 317 -11.79 5.50 14.60
CA HIS A 317 -11.46 5.30 13.20
C HIS A 317 -11.39 3.83 12.79
N SER A 318 -11.60 2.88 13.72
CA SER A 318 -11.59 1.43 13.45
C SER A 318 -13.01 0.86 13.43
N TRP A 319 -13.37 0.15 12.38
CA TRP A 319 -14.73 -0.37 12.16
C TRP A 319 -14.77 -1.89 11.90
N GLN A 320 -13.72 -2.62 12.26
CA GLN A 320 -13.55 -4.03 11.92
C GLN A 320 -13.19 -4.86 13.15
N ASP A 321 -13.58 -6.13 13.14
CA ASP A 321 -13.13 -7.15 14.10
C ASP A 321 -11.84 -7.82 13.62
N PHE A 322 -11.18 -8.59 14.49
CA PHE A 322 -9.97 -9.34 14.10
C PHE A 322 -10.31 -10.49 13.13
N THR A 323 -9.72 -10.43 11.94
CA THR A 323 -9.96 -11.39 10.84
C THR A 323 -8.70 -12.11 10.38
N ALA A 324 -8.84 -13.05 9.44
CA ALA A 324 -7.70 -13.74 8.82
C ALA A 324 -6.74 -12.77 8.12
N GLU A 325 -7.26 -11.70 7.48
CA GLU A 325 -6.47 -10.65 6.84
C GLU A 325 -5.62 -9.90 7.86
N SER A 326 -6.18 -9.62 9.04
CA SER A 326 -5.48 -9.00 10.16
C SER A 326 -4.29 -9.86 10.59
N GLY A 327 -4.47 -11.18 10.64
CA GLY A 327 -3.39 -12.15 10.89
C GLY A 327 -2.29 -12.13 9.82
N ILE A 328 -2.64 -11.96 8.54
CA ILE A 328 -1.66 -11.86 7.44
C ILE A 328 -0.87 -10.55 7.54
N ILE A 329 -1.52 -9.43 7.86
CA ILE A 329 -0.84 -8.15 8.10
C ILE A 329 0.12 -8.27 9.29
N ALA A 330 -0.30 -8.92 10.38
CA ALA A 330 0.55 -9.18 11.54
C ALA A 330 1.77 -10.05 11.20
N LEU A 331 1.58 -11.10 10.40
CA LEU A 331 2.67 -11.95 9.91
C LEU A 331 3.63 -11.14 9.02
N PHE A 332 3.10 -10.32 8.10
CA PHE A 332 3.90 -9.45 7.25
C PHE A 332 4.73 -8.47 8.07
N LEU A 333 4.12 -7.79 9.06
CA LEU A 333 4.82 -6.90 9.98
C LEU A 333 5.91 -7.62 10.77
N SER A 334 5.63 -8.82 11.27
CA SER A 334 6.59 -9.64 12.01
C SER A 334 7.80 -10.02 11.14
N VAL A 335 7.55 -10.45 9.89
CA VAL A 335 8.61 -10.77 8.92
C VAL A 335 9.44 -9.53 8.61
N LEU A 336 8.83 -8.36 8.42
CA LEU A 336 9.54 -7.11 8.18
C LEU A 336 10.44 -6.73 9.36
N ILE A 337 9.93 -6.79 10.59
CA ILE A 337 10.69 -6.48 11.80
C ILE A 337 11.87 -7.44 11.96
N LEU A 338 11.63 -8.74 11.89
CA LEU A 338 12.66 -9.75 12.11
C LEU A 338 13.75 -9.70 11.04
N SER A 339 13.36 -9.66 9.77
CA SER A 339 14.32 -9.61 8.65
C SER A 339 15.14 -8.32 8.66
N SER A 340 14.49 -7.18 8.91
CA SER A 340 15.19 -5.88 8.93
C SER A 340 16.12 -5.76 10.14
N THR A 341 15.68 -6.22 11.32
CA THR A 341 16.51 -6.24 12.53
C THR A 341 17.72 -7.14 12.34
N PHE A 342 17.54 -8.32 11.74
CA PHE A 342 18.65 -9.22 11.42
C PHE A 342 19.67 -8.56 10.49
N LEU A 343 19.22 -7.92 9.41
CA LEU A 343 20.12 -7.24 8.46
C LEU A 343 20.85 -6.04 9.09
N LEU A 344 20.15 -5.25 9.90
CA LEU A 344 20.74 -4.12 10.63
C LEU A 344 21.76 -4.60 11.66
N ALA A 345 21.42 -5.61 12.47
CA ALA A 345 22.32 -6.18 13.45
C ALA A 345 23.58 -6.76 12.79
N LYS A 346 23.41 -7.53 11.70
CA LYS A 346 24.54 -8.05 10.92
C LYS A 346 25.45 -6.91 10.45
N ARG A 347 24.85 -5.82 9.93
CA ARG A 347 25.61 -4.67 9.44
C ARG A 347 26.39 -3.96 10.55
N TYR A 348 25.78 -3.81 11.72
CA TYR A 348 26.42 -3.17 12.88
C TYR A 348 27.68 -3.93 13.30
N PHE A 349 27.60 -5.26 13.40
CA PHE A 349 28.73 -6.11 13.79
C PHE A 349 29.77 -6.36 12.68
N GLU A 350 29.52 -5.95 11.43
CA GLU A 350 30.52 -6.00 10.35
C GLU A 350 31.41 -4.74 10.28
N GLU A 351 30.97 -3.64 10.90
CA GLU A 351 31.71 -2.37 10.94
C GLU A 351 32.62 -2.25 12.17
N ASP A 352 32.46 -3.15 13.16
CA ASP A 352 33.37 -3.38 14.31
C ASP A 352 34.39 -4.49 13.96
#